data_AF-A0AAW8KVI4-F1
#
_entry.id   AF-A0AAW8KVI4-F1
#
_cell.length_a   1.000
_cell.length_b   1.000
_cell.length_c   1.000
_cell.angle_alpha   90.00
_cell.angle_beta   90.00
_cell.angle_gamma   90.00
#
_symmetry.space_group_name_H-M   'P 1'
#
loop_
_entity.id
_entity.type
_entity.pdbx_description
1 polymer ?
#
loop_
_entity_poly.entity_id
_entity_poly.type
_entity_poly.pdbx_seq_one_letter_code
_entity_poly.pdbx_strand_id
1 'polypeptide(L)' 'MRALTYHGAEDVRVETVADPIIQEPDDIILRVTATAICGSDLHLYRGKIP' A
#
# COMPACT_ATOMS: atom_id res chain seq x y z
N MET A 1 6.18 -10.37 -0.97
CA MET A 1 6.42 -9.26 -1.91
C MET A 1 6.96 -8.01 -1.22
N ARG A 2 7.56 -7.06 -1.94
CA ARG A 2 7.93 -5.72 -1.40
C ARG A 2 6.71 -4.78 -1.47
N ALA A 3 6.41 -4.07 -0.39
CA ALA A 3 5.29 -3.11 -0.33
C ALA A 3 5.65 -1.88 0.51
N LEU A 4 5.02 -0.74 0.21
CA LEU A 4 5.06 0.44 1.07
C LEU A 4 4.05 0.26 2.21
N THR A 5 4.50 0.38 3.45
CA THR A 5 3.71 0.21 4.69
C THR A 5 3.72 1.52 5.48
N TYR A 6 2.59 1.81 6.15
CA TYR A 6 2.42 2.99 7.00
C TYR A 6 2.71 2.63 8.46
N HIS A 7 3.62 3.38 9.10
CA HIS A 7 4.05 3.18 10.49
C HIS A 7 3.70 4.37 11.39
N GLY A 8 3.21 5.47 10.83
CA GLY A 8 2.79 6.65 11.56
C GLY A 8 2.89 7.90 10.71
N ALA A 9 2.49 9.03 11.29
CA ALA A 9 2.65 10.33 10.62
C ALA A 9 4.12 10.51 10.24
N GLU A 10 4.34 10.79 8.97
CA GLU A 10 5.64 10.96 8.33
C GLU A 10 6.56 9.72 8.31
N ASP A 11 6.07 8.55 8.75
CA ASP A 11 6.79 7.28 8.79
C ASP A 11 6.14 6.24 7.85
N VAL A 12 6.76 6.05 6.69
CA VAL A 12 6.42 5.00 5.73
C VAL A 12 7.68 4.24 5.33
N ARG A 13 7.55 2.94 5.13
CA ARG A 13 8.70 2.05 4.90
C ARG A 13 8.41 1.09 3.77
N VAL A 14 9.44 0.66 3.06
CA VAL A 14 9.32 -0.45 2.10
C VAL A 14 9.75 -1.72 2.80
N GLU A 15 8.81 -2.63 3.00
CA GLU A 15 9.02 -3.87 3.75
C GLU A 15 8.68 -5.09 2.89
N THR A 16 9.19 -6.26 3.29
CA THR A 16 8.77 -7.55 2.72
C THR A 16 7.56 -8.05 3.50
N VAL A 17 6.43 -8.19 2.81
CA VAL A 17 5.17 -8.71 3.36
C VAL A 17 4.79 -10.01 2.65
N ALA A 18 3.80 -10.74 3.19
CA ALA A 18 3.27 -11.93 2.53
C ALA A 18 2.74 -11.61 1.12
N ASP A 19 2.86 -12.57 0.21
CA ASP A 19 2.26 -12.43 -1.12
C ASP A 19 0.73 -12.46 -1.01
N PRO A 20 0.00 -11.71 -1.85
CA PRO A 20 -1.45 -11.72 -1.83
C PRO A 20 -1.98 -13.11 -2.21
N ILE A 21 -3.13 -13.47 -1.65
CA ILE A 21 -3.85 -14.70 -1.98
C ILE A 21 -5.26 -14.33 -2.47
N ILE A 22 -5.81 -15.15 -3.36
CA ILE A 22 -7.20 -15.08 -3.80
C ILE A 22 -8.10 -15.44 -2.62
N GLN A 23 -9.06 -14.59 -2.29
CA GLN A 23 -10.01 -14.80 -1.18
C GLN A 23 -11.38 -15.21 -1.72
N GLU A 24 -11.84 -14.52 -2.77
CA GLU A 24 -13.12 -14.74 -3.41
C GLU A 24 -12.96 -15.23 -4.86
N PRO A 25 -13.98 -15.89 -5.46
CA PRO A 25 -13.86 -16.49 -6.79
C PRO A 25 -13.59 -15.51 -7.95
N ASP A 26 -13.86 -14.23 -7.75
CA ASP A 26 -13.73 -13.16 -8.74
C ASP A 26 -12.50 -12.26 -8.54
N ASP A 27 -11.65 -12.56 -7.55
CA ASP A 27 -10.40 -11.85 -7.34
C ASP A 27 -9.38 -12.15 -8.46
N ILE A 28 -8.49 -11.18 -8.69
CA ILE A 28 -7.29 -11.34 -9.53
C ILE A 28 -6.06 -10.78 -8.84
N ILE A 29 -4.91 -11.42 -9.07
CA ILE A 29 -3.60 -10.92 -8.61
C ILE A 29 -2.89 -10.27 -9.79
N LEU A 30 -2.48 -9.01 -9.62
CA LEU A 30 -1.77 -8.24 -10.63
C LEU A 30 -0.29 -8.11 -10.28
N ARG A 31 0.58 -8.24 -11.30
CA ARG A 31 1.96 -7.75 -11.21
C ARG A 31 1.96 -6.25 -11.51
N VAL A 32 2.10 -5.43 -10.47
CA VAL A 32 2.19 -3.97 -10.61
C VAL A 32 3.45 -3.61 -11.39
N THR A 33 3.29 -2.99 -12.57
CA THR A 33 4.41 -2.49 -13.39
C THR A 33 4.67 -1.01 -13.16
N ALA A 34 3.64 -0.25 -12.76
CA ALA A 34 3.71 1.15 -12.40
C ALA A 34 2.62 1.48 -11.37
N THR A 35 2.93 2.40 -10.47
CA THR A 35 1.99 3.02 -9.52
C THR A 35 2.43 4.45 -9.27
N ALA A 36 1.55 5.29 -8.75
CA ALA A 36 1.81 6.70 -8.52
C ALA A 36 1.46 7.10 -7.08
N ILE A 37 2.04 8.22 -6.64
CA ILE A 37 1.66 8.88 -5.39
C ILE A 37 0.59 9.92 -5.75
N CYS A 38 -0.57 9.82 -5.11
CA CYS A 38 -1.67 10.77 -5.23
C CYS A 38 -1.57 11.86 -4.15
N GLY A 39 -2.16 13.02 -4.41
CA GLY A 39 -2.32 14.05 -3.37
C GLY A 39 -3.09 13.56 -2.14
N SER A 40 -3.99 12.57 -2.30
CA SER A 40 -4.73 11.97 -1.20
C SER A 40 -3.84 11.21 -0.22
N ASP A 41 -2.72 10.64 -0.69
CA ASP A 41 -1.80 9.87 0.15
C ASP A 41 -1.13 10.78 1.19
N LEU A 42 -0.98 12.08 0.87
CA LEU A 42 -0.47 13.09 1.80
C LEU A 42 -1.40 13.33 2.98
N HIS A 43 -2.69 13.01 2.88
CA HIS A 43 -3.59 13.09 4.03
C HIS A 43 -3.24 12.02 5.07
N LEU A 44 -2.96 10.77 4.63
CA LEU A 44 -2.50 9.70 5.51
C LEU A 44 -1.09 9.98 6.03
N TYR A 45 -0.15 10.33 5.13
CA TYR A 45 1.24 10.62 5.50
C TYR A 45 1.37 11.73 6.55
N ARG A 46 0.50 12.76 6.50
CA ARG A 46 0.50 13.86 7.48
C ARG A 46 -0.35 13.60 8.73
N GLY A 47 -0.88 12.38 8.90
CA GLY A 47 -1.72 12.01 10.04
C GLY A 47 -3.06 12.77 10.11
N LYS A 48 -3.65 13.12 8.96
CA LYS A 48 -4.90 13.91 8.85
C LYS A 48 -6.13 13.08 8.50
N ILE A 49 -6.01 11.76 8.49
CA ILE A 49 -7.04 10.77 8.20
C ILE A 49 -6.96 9.69 9.30
N PRO A 50 -8.09 9.16 9.82
CA PRO A 50 -8.13 7.76 10.25
C PRO A 50 -8.18 6.85 9.02
#